data_AF-A0A8T3LU74-F1
#
_entry.id   AF-A0A8T3LU74-F1
#
_cell.length_a   1.000
_cell.length_b   1.000
_cell.length_c   1.000
_cell.angle_alpha   90.00
_cell.angle_beta   90.00
_cell.angle_gamma   90.00
#
_symmetry.space_group_name_H-M   'P 1'
#
loop_
_entity.id
_entity.type
_entity.pdbx_description
1 polymer ?
#
loop_
_entity_poly.entity_id
_entity_poly.type
_entity_poly.pdbx_seq_one_letter_code
_entity_poly.pdbx_strand_id
1 'polypeptide(L)'
;YRIAFEAFDVRAILELFSYPCQITSDGGRISVISVPTRDVWLPQIERLMGAYRSIGVRSAEVLELRTTELTPLLAQADVRWRLVGEDGGALYDFEAAYTLADFGDGVLITAIAHNETPRLRALLRSQPRKM
;
A
#
# COMPACT_ATOMS: atom_id res chain seq x y z
N TYR A 1 4.38 6.66 -5.58
CA TYR A 1 4.16 5.31 -5.01
C TYR A 1 4.53 4.18 -5.97
N ARG A 2 3.77 3.93 -7.06
CA ARG A 2 4.00 2.79 -7.98
C ARG A 2 5.45 2.63 -8.46
N ILE A 3 6.10 3.72 -8.89
CA ILE A 3 7.48 3.66 -9.38
C ILE A 3 8.44 3.09 -8.33
N ALA A 4 8.35 3.58 -7.08
CA ALA A 4 9.16 3.07 -5.97
C ALA A 4 8.79 1.61 -5.61
N PHE A 5 7.51 1.27 -5.69
CA PHE A 5 7.01 -0.09 -5.49
C PHE A 5 7.59 -1.10 -6.50
N GLU A 6 7.55 -0.78 -7.79
CA GLU A 6 8.09 -1.63 -8.87
C GLU A 6 9.60 -1.81 -8.77
N ALA A 7 10.31 -0.78 -8.28
CA ALA A 7 11.74 -0.86 -8.00
C ALA A 7 12.06 -1.61 -6.69
N PHE A 8 11.05 -2.00 -5.90
CA PHE A 8 11.20 -2.47 -4.52
C PHE A 8 12.05 -1.52 -3.65
N ASP A 9 11.99 -0.21 -3.94
CA ASP A 9 12.70 0.82 -3.22
C ASP A 9 11.91 1.21 -1.97
N VAL A 10 12.18 0.46 -0.90
CA VAL A 10 11.60 0.69 0.42
C VAL A 10 11.87 2.11 0.91
N ARG A 11 13.04 2.68 0.64
CA ARG A 11 13.39 4.02 1.15
C ARG A 11 12.55 5.10 0.46
N ALA A 12 12.42 5.01 -0.86
CA ALA A 12 11.56 5.92 -1.62
C ALA A 12 10.08 5.76 -1.26
N ILE A 13 9.61 4.55 -0.92
CA ILE A 13 8.24 4.36 -0.39
C ILE A 13 8.06 5.10 0.93
N LEU A 14 9.01 4.97 1.87
CA LEU A 14 8.93 5.60 3.19
C LEU A 14 8.93 7.13 3.15
N GLU A 15 9.50 7.73 2.11
CA GLU A 15 9.51 9.18 1.87
C GLU A 15 8.15 9.74 1.44
N LEU A 16 7.21 8.88 1.05
CA LEU A 16 5.85 9.28 0.69
C LEU A 16 4.95 9.45 1.91
N PHE A 17 5.45 9.20 3.12
CA PHE A 17 4.68 9.25 4.36
C PHE A 17 5.13 10.42 5.23
N SER A 18 4.14 11.07 5.83
CA SER A 18 4.34 11.89 7.01
C SER A 18 4.21 11.02 8.27
N TYR A 19 4.83 11.43 9.36
CA TYR A 19 4.72 10.72 10.64
C TYR A 19 4.30 11.71 11.74
N PRO A 20 3.36 11.32 12.63
CA PRO A 20 2.73 9.99 12.73
C PRO A 20 1.73 9.70 11.58
N CYS A 21 1.67 8.45 11.14
CA CYS A 21 0.71 7.97 10.13
C CYS A 21 -0.27 6.97 10.75
N GLN A 22 -1.54 6.99 10.32
CA GLN A 22 -2.54 5.99 10.72
C GLN A 22 -2.79 4.98 9.61
N ILE A 23 -2.89 3.70 9.94
CA ILE A 23 -3.17 2.65 8.96
C ILE A 23 -4.30 1.77 9.48
N THR A 24 -5.39 1.74 8.72
CA THR A 24 -6.56 0.92 8.98
C THR A 24 -6.65 -0.19 7.95
N SER A 25 -6.56 -1.44 8.40
CA SER A 25 -6.59 -2.61 7.53
C SER A 25 -7.81 -3.45 7.86
N ASP A 26 -8.61 -3.78 6.85
CA ASP A 26 -9.65 -4.81 6.98
C ASP A 26 -9.06 -6.17 6.60
N GLY A 27 -8.95 -7.08 7.58
CA GLY A 27 -8.54 -8.47 7.39
C GLY A 27 -9.62 -9.51 7.69
N GLY A 28 -10.90 -9.11 7.65
CA GLY A 28 -12.05 -9.82 8.25
C GLY A 28 -12.34 -9.38 9.70
N ARG A 29 -11.42 -8.60 10.28
CA ARG A 29 -11.59 -7.78 11.47
C ARG A 29 -10.73 -6.53 11.27
N ILE A 30 -11.25 -5.37 11.63
CA ILE A 30 -10.52 -4.11 11.52
C ILE A 30 -9.32 -4.11 12.47
N SER A 31 -8.16 -3.78 11.93
CA SER A 31 -6.95 -3.48 12.67
C SER A 31 -6.56 -2.03 12.41
N VAL A 32 -6.22 -1.30 13.46
CA VAL A 32 -5.71 0.07 13.36
C VAL A 32 -4.32 0.10 13.98
N ILE A 33 -3.35 0.61 13.24
CA ILE A 33 -2.00 0.85 13.75
C ILE A 33 -1.66 2.34 13.61
N SER A 34 -1.06 2.89 14.64
CA SER A 34 -0.40 4.20 14.58
C SER A 34 1.09 3.97 14.39
N VAL A 35 1.63 4.59 13.36
CA VAL A 35 3.03 4.49 12.98
C VAL A 35 3.69 5.82 13.36
N PRO A 36 4.41 5.87 14.50
CA PRO A 36 4.86 7.14 15.06
C PRO A 36 6.07 7.73 14.32
N THR A 37 6.89 6.89 13.69
CA THR A 37 8.15 7.29 13.06
C THR A 37 8.47 6.41 11.85
N ARG A 38 9.34 6.93 10.97
CA ARG A 38 9.91 6.20 9.84
C ARG A 38 10.58 4.89 10.26
N ASP A 39 11.34 4.91 11.35
CA ASP A 39 12.09 3.74 11.82
C ASP A 39 11.17 2.59 12.28
N VAL A 40 9.98 2.93 12.81
CA VAL A 40 8.95 1.94 13.14
C VAL A 40 8.29 1.40 11.87
N TRP A 41 8.13 2.22 10.84
CA TRP A 41 7.48 1.84 9.59
C TRP A 41 8.35 0.96 8.69
N LEU A 42 9.65 1.24 8.64
CA LEU A 42 10.65 0.56 7.82
C LEU A 42 10.52 -0.98 7.85
N PRO A 43 10.61 -1.66 9.01
CA PRO A 43 10.55 -3.12 9.06
C PRO A 43 9.18 -3.67 8.61
N GLN A 44 8.11 -2.88 8.69
CA GLN A 44 6.78 -3.29 8.22
C GLN A 44 6.70 -3.24 6.69
N ILE A 45 7.21 -2.17 6.07
CA ILE A 45 7.30 -2.07 4.61
C ILE A 45 8.26 -3.11 4.04
N GLU A 46 9.41 -3.36 4.67
CA GLU A 46 10.34 -4.41 4.24
C GLU A 46 9.67 -5.79 4.24
N ARG A 47 8.92 -6.11 5.30
CA ARG A 47 8.16 -7.36 5.40
C ARG A 47 7.10 -7.47 4.30
N LEU A 48 6.38 -6.38 4.03
CA LEU A 48 5.38 -6.33 2.96
C LEU A 48 6.02 -6.55 1.58
N MET A 49 7.11 -5.84 1.28
CA MET A 49 7.86 -6.01 0.03
C MET A 49 8.45 -7.41 -0.10
N GLY A 50 8.91 -8.00 1.01
CA GLY A 50 9.36 -9.39 1.06
C GLY A 50 8.24 -10.38 0.72
N ALA A 51 7.03 -10.16 1.26
CA ALA A 51 5.85 -10.97 0.95
C ALA A 51 5.48 -10.87 -0.53
N TYR A 52 5.45 -9.66 -1.10
CA TYR A 52 5.17 -9.45 -2.53
C TYR A 52 6.19 -10.11 -3.44
N ARG A 53 7.49 -10.04 -3.12
CA ARG A 53 8.51 -10.81 -3.86
C ARG A 53 8.28 -12.31 -3.77
N SER A 54 7.94 -12.82 -2.58
CA SER A 54 7.76 -14.26 -2.38
C SER A 54 6.60 -14.86 -3.17
N ILE A 55 5.58 -14.05 -3.48
CA ILE A 55 4.41 -14.47 -4.27
C ILE A 55 4.50 -14.06 -5.75
N GLY A 56 5.66 -13.53 -6.18
CA GLY A 56 5.93 -13.19 -7.58
C GLY A 56 5.24 -11.91 -8.07
N VAL A 57 4.90 -10.97 -7.18
CA VAL A 57 4.44 -9.64 -7.62
C VAL A 57 5.59 -8.92 -8.31
N ARG A 58 5.31 -8.36 -9.48
CA ARG A 58 6.25 -7.57 -10.28
C ARG A 58 5.87 -6.09 -10.33
N SER A 59 4.57 -5.80 -10.43
CA SER A 59 4.06 -4.44 -10.63
C SER A 59 2.69 -4.28 -9.97
N ALA A 60 2.24 -3.02 -9.88
CA ALA A 60 0.90 -2.66 -9.47
C ALA A 60 0.29 -1.71 -10.50
N GLU A 61 -0.93 -1.96 -10.93
CA GLU A 61 -1.68 -1.09 -11.84
C GLU A 61 -2.74 -0.30 -11.08
N VAL A 62 -2.93 0.97 -11.46
CA VAL A 62 -4.06 1.78 -11.02
C VAL A 62 -5.23 1.49 -11.95
N LEU A 63 -6.22 0.74 -11.46
CA LEU A 63 -7.43 0.45 -12.22
C LEU A 63 -8.43 1.60 -12.16
N GLU A 64 -8.45 2.32 -11.04
CA GLU A 64 -9.31 3.48 -10.81
C GLU A 64 -8.63 4.39 -9.80
N LEU A 65 -8.75 5.71 -10.03
CA LEU A 65 -8.29 6.74 -9.12
C LEU A 65 -9.35 7.83 -9.06
N ARG A 66 -9.86 8.09 -7.86
CA ARG A 66 -10.70 9.24 -7.55
C ARG A 66 -9.99 10.10 -6.52
N THR A 67 -9.89 11.39 -6.78
CA THR A 67 -9.37 12.36 -5.83
C THR A 67 -10.48 13.30 -5.40
N THR A 68 -10.55 13.58 -4.10
CA THR A 68 -11.44 14.58 -3.51
C THR A 68 -10.59 15.59 -2.77
N GLU A 69 -10.57 16.83 -3.28
CA GLU A 69 -9.99 17.96 -2.55
C GLU A 69 -10.92 18.33 -1.39
N LEU A 70 -10.37 18.41 -0.19
CA LEU A 70 -11.08 18.88 1.01
C LEU A 70 -10.72 20.34 1.28
N THR A 71 -9.45 20.68 1.09
CA THR A 71 -8.90 22.06 1.12
C THR A 71 -7.69 22.12 0.18
N PRO A 72 -7.13 23.30 -0.12
CA PRO A 72 -5.89 23.40 -0.90
C PRO A 72 -4.69 22.63 -0.33
N LEU A 73 -4.69 22.31 0.98
CA LEU A 73 -3.61 21.59 1.66
C LEU A 73 -3.98 20.14 2.03
N LEU A 74 -5.20 19.69 1.71
CA LEU A 74 -5.73 18.41 2.17
C LEU A 74 -6.62 17.77 1.11
N ALA A 75 -6.30 16.54 0.73
CA ALA A 75 -7.08 15.75 -0.20
C ALA A 75 -7.21 14.29 0.25
N GLN A 76 -8.20 13.61 -0.30
CA GLN A 76 -8.32 12.15 -0.25
C GLN A 76 -8.13 11.57 -1.65
N ALA A 77 -7.40 10.45 -1.74
CA ALA A 77 -7.31 9.66 -2.96
C ALA A 77 -7.83 8.24 -2.69
N ASP A 78 -8.91 7.86 -3.37
CA ASP A 78 -9.42 6.49 -3.39
C ASP A 78 -8.87 5.80 -4.64
N VAL A 79 -8.21 4.66 -4.43
CA VAL A 79 -7.50 3.94 -5.50
C VAL A 79 -7.90 2.48 -5.49
N ARG A 80 -8.29 1.98 -6.66
CA ARG A 80 -8.38 0.54 -6.91
C ARG A 80 -7.09 0.06 -7.57
N TRP A 81 -6.34 -0.76 -6.85
CA TRP A 81 -5.10 -1.35 -7.28
C TRP A 81 -5.31 -2.75 -7.84
N ARG A 82 -4.46 -3.13 -8.79
CA ARG A 82 -4.24 -4.50 -9.22
C ARG A 82 -2.78 -4.86 -9.02
N LEU A 83 -2.49 -5.96 -8.32
CA LEU A 83 -1.14 -6.52 -8.34
C LEU A 83 -0.96 -7.44 -9.54
N VAL A 84 0.17 -7.29 -10.22
CA VAL A 84 0.51 -8.03 -11.43
C VAL A 84 1.73 -8.91 -11.16
N GLY A 85 1.64 -10.18 -11.57
CA GLY A 85 2.68 -11.18 -11.43
C GLY A 85 3.81 -11.04 -12.46
N GLU A 86 4.85 -11.86 -12.31
CA GLU A 86 5.97 -11.92 -13.25
C GLU A 86 5.56 -12.28 -14.68
N ASP A 87 4.55 -13.14 -14.82
CA ASP A 87 3.95 -13.56 -16.09
C ASP A 87 3.06 -12.48 -16.74
N GLY A 88 2.91 -11.33 -16.09
CA GLY A 88 2.00 -10.26 -16.52
C GLY A 88 0.53 -10.53 -16.17
N GLY A 89 0.23 -11.64 -15.50
CA GLY A 89 -1.11 -11.99 -15.05
C GLY A 89 -1.53 -11.18 -13.82
N ALA A 90 -2.82 -10.90 -13.70
CA ALA A 90 -3.37 -10.29 -12.49
C ALA A 90 -3.36 -11.29 -11.33
N LEU A 91 -2.80 -10.89 -10.19
CA LEU A 91 -2.78 -11.69 -8.97
C LEU A 91 -4.06 -11.46 -8.14
N TYR A 92 -4.37 -10.20 -7.85
CA TYR A 92 -5.62 -9.76 -7.23
C TYR A 92 -5.77 -8.24 -7.30
N ASP A 93 -7.01 -7.79 -7.08
CA ASP A 93 -7.37 -6.39 -6.96
C ASP A 93 -7.72 -6.06 -5.50
N PHE A 94 -7.45 -4.82 -5.08
CA PHE A 94 -7.84 -4.31 -3.76
C PHE A 94 -8.05 -2.79 -3.81
N GLU A 95 -8.68 -2.26 -2.77
CA GLU A 95 -8.98 -0.84 -2.62
C GLU A 95 -8.17 -0.25 -1.48
N ALA A 96 -7.71 0.98 -1.68
CA ALA A 96 -7.04 1.78 -0.67
C ALA A 96 -7.48 3.25 -0.77
N ALA A 97 -7.76 3.85 0.37
CA ALA A 97 -7.96 5.28 0.52
C ALA A 97 -6.73 5.88 1.21
N TYR A 98 -6.23 6.99 0.66
CA TYR A 98 -5.08 7.73 1.16
C TYR A 98 -5.52 9.12 1.56
N THR A 99 -5.24 9.53 2.81
CA THR A 99 -5.33 10.93 3.21
C THR A 99 -3.99 11.60 2.89
N LEU A 100 -4.04 12.66 2.10
CA LEU A 100 -2.89 13.38 1.57
C LEU A 100 -2.87 14.80 2.13
N ALA A 101 -1.73 15.22 2.67
CA ALA A 101 -1.54 16.58 3.15
C ALA A 101 -0.30 17.21 2.49
N ASP A 102 -0.41 18.49 2.13
CA ASP A 102 0.71 19.30 1.68
C ASP A 102 1.31 20.05 2.86
N PHE A 103 2.59 19.80 3.14
CA PHE A 103 3.34 20.45 4.22
C PHE A 103 4.25 21.59 3.73
N GLY A 104 4.17 21.96 2.44
CA GLY A 104 4.98 23.00 1.81
C GLY A 104 6.18 22.45 1.02
N ASP A 105 6.72 21.30 1.44
CA ASP A 105 7.82 20.60 0.76
C ASP A 105 7.34 19.42 -0.10
N GLY A 106 6.02 19.29 -0.27
CA GLY A 106 5.38 18.25 -1.06
C GLY A 106 4.21 17.58 -0.34
N VAL A 107 3.48 16.77 -1.13
CA VAL A 107 2.31 16.04 -0.68
C VAL A 107 2.73 14.70 -0.08
N LEU A 108 2.33 14.46 1.17
CA LEU A 108 2.63 13.24 1.92
C LEU A 108 1.36 12.51 2.36
N ILE A 109 1.47 11.20 2.49
CA ILE A 109 0.43 10.34 3.06
C ILE A 109 0.43 10.50 4.58
N THR A 110 -0.73 10.81 5.15
CA THR A 110 -0.94 10.95 6.60
C THR A 110 -1.77 9.80 7.18
N ALA A 111 -2.60 9.17 6.34
CA ALA A 111 -3.37 7.99 6.70
C ALA A 111 -3.66 7.09 5.51
N ILE A 112 -3.83 5.79 5.78
CA ILE A 112 -4.27 4.78 4.81
C ILE A 112 -5.41 3.97 5.40
N ALA A 113 -6.45 3.69 4.60
CA ALA A 113 -7.40 2.63 4.85
C ALA A 113 -7.40 1.66 3.66
N HIS A 114 -7.35 0.35 3.88
CA HIS A 114 -7.31 -0.63 2.78
C HIS A 114 -7.93 -1.99 3.12
N ASN A 115 -8.38 -2.72 2.09
CA ASN A 115 -9.00 -4.05 2.20
C ASN A 115 -8.15 -5.18 1.61
N GLU A 116 -6.83 -5.00 1.53
CA GLU A 116 -5.95 -5.94 0.83
C GLU A 116 -5.77 -7.27 1.57
N THR A 117 -5.73 -7.24 2.91
CA THR A 117 -5.32 -8.38 3.75
C THR A 117 -6.05 -9.71 3.41
N PRO A 118 -7.37 -9.76 3.17
CA PRO A 118 -8.08 -10.99 2.82
C PRO A 118 -7.69 -11.51 1.44
N ARG A 119 -7.37 -10.60 0.49
CA ARG A 119 -6.97 -10.93 -0.89
C ARG A 119 -5.61 -11.61 -0.91
N LEU A 120 -4.64 -11.03 -0.21
CA LEU A 120 -3.32 -11.62 -0.03
C LEU A 120 -3.41 -13.01 0.63
N ARG A 121 -4.21 -13.14 1.70
CA ARG A 121 -4.41 -14.44 2.37
C ARG A 121 -5.08 -15.47 1.46
N ALA A 122 -6.00 -15.06 0.59
CA ALA A 122 -6.64 -15.96 -0.37
C ALA A 122 -5.61 -16.50 -1.38
N LEU A 123 -4.78 -15.63 -1.94
CA LEU A 123 -3.71 -16.01 -2.86
C LEU A 123 -2.70 -16.97 -2.21
N LEU A 124 -2.26 -16.66 -0.98
CA LEU A 124 -1.33 -17.53 -0.25
C LEU A 124 -1.89 -18.93 0.04
N ARG A 125 -3.22 -19.07 0.15
CA ARG A 125 -3.88 -20.38 0.34
C ARG A 125 -4.05 -21.16 -0.96
N SER A 126 -4.16 -20.49 -2.10
CA SER A 126 -4.31 -21.15 -3.41
C SER A 126 -2.99 -21.59 -4.02
N GLN A 127 -1.85 -21.07 -3.53
CA GLN A 127 -0.54 -21.53 -3.98
C GLN A 127 -0.23 -22.92 -3.40
N PRO A 128 0.21 -23.89 -4.22
CA PRO A 128 0.66 -25.17 -3.71
C PRO A 128 1.85 -24.94 -2.77
N ARG A 129 1.79 -25.51 -1.56
CA ARG A 129 2.95 -25.57 -0.67
C ARG A 129 4.09 -26.23 -1.44
N LYS A 130 5.18 -25.50 -1.69
CA LYS A 130 6.45 -26.13 -2.08
C LYS A 130 6.83 -27.07 -0.94
N MET A 131 6.67 -28.38 -1.17
CA MET A 131 7.19 -29.45 -0.31
C MET A 131 8.70 -29.54 -0.46
#